data_AF-A0A2N6A9F7-F1
#
_entry.id   AF-A0A2N6A9F7-F1
#
_cell.length_a   1.000
_cell.length_b   1.000
_cell.length_c   1.000
_cell.angle_alpha   90.00
_cell.angle_beta   90.00
_cell.angle_gamma   90.00
#
_symmetry.space_group_name_H-M   'P 1'
#
loop_
_entity.id
_entity.type
_entity.pdbx_description
1 polymer ?
#
loop_
_entity_poly.entity_id
_entity_poly.type
_entity_poly.pdbx_seq_one_letter_code
_entity_poly.pdbx_strand_id
1 'polypeptide(L)'
;MKATNHNNLGRKYLVEDCKNIRIEYVVRKAKKELLNTIIKGMVEIGGYNVKITSHTLHHGGQRLWFVCPSCNQKVGIIYEHPIKNNLIGCRICLNLDYRCRAKKGMIENQYNNQK
;
A
#
# COMPACT_ATOMS: atom_id res chain seq x y z
N MET A 1 18.80 27.97 53.31
CA MET A 1 19.33 26.59 53.31
C MET A 1 18.15 25.65 53.03
N LYS A 2 18.14 24.91 51.92
CA LYS A 2 17.08 23.91 51.65
C LYS A 2 17.56 22.55 52.13
N ALA A 3 16.74 21.91 52.97
CA ALA A 3 17.04 20.61 53.55
C ALA A 3 17.15 19.53 52.46
N THR A 4 18.28 18.83 52.41
CA THR A 4 18.45 17.60 51.62
C THR A 4 17.87 16.45 52.40
N ASN A 5 16.73 15.93 51.96
CA ASN A 5 16.11 14.78 52.61
C ASN A 5 15.79 13.71 51.57
N HIS A 6 16.62 12.67 51.47
CA HIS A 6 16.16 11.28 51.47
C HIS A 6 17.34 10.30 51.46
N ASN A 7 17.43 9.47 52.49
CA ASN A 7 18.33 8.33 52.56
C ASN A 7 17.97 7.30 51.48
N ASN A 8 18.78 7.19 50.43
CA ASN A 8 18.68 6.16 49.40
C ASN A 8 19.40 4.88 49.85
N LEU A 9 18.74 4.05 50.66
CA LEU A 9 19.27 2.76 51.17
C LEU A 9 19.17 1.60 50.14
N GLY A 10 19.51 1.88 48.88
CA GLY A 10 19.59 0.86 47.82
C GLY A 10 20.09 1.47 46.51
N ARG A 11 20.87 0.72 45.72
CA ARG A 11 21.27 1.16 44.37
C ARG A 11 20.00 1.30 43.51
N LYS A 12 19.53 2.53 43.34
CA LYS A 12 18.48 2.86 42.37
C LYS A 12 19.14 2.96 41.00
N TYR A 13 18.62 2.20 40.03
CA TYR A 13 19.00 2.35 38.63
C TYR A 13 18.42 3.66 38.09
N LEU A 14 19.22 4.38 37.31
CA LEU A 14 18.77 5.59 36.62
C LEU A 14 18.00 5.20 35.35
N VAL A 15 17.23 6.14 34.79
CA VAL A 15 16.46 5.90 33.57
C VAL A 15 17.39 5.61 32.39
N GLU A 16 18.59 6.18 32.42
CA GLU A 16 19.69 5.99 31.48
C GLU A 16 20.26 4.57 31.53
N ASP A 17 20.17 3.90 32.67
CA ASP A 17 20.59 2.49 32.83
C ASP A 17 19.55 1.52 32.25
N CYS A 18 18.35 2.02 31.93
CA CYS A 18 17.25 1.22 31.42
C CYS A 18 17.15 1.27 29.89
N LYS A 19 16.86 0.10 29.29
CA LYS A 19 16.54 0.03 27.87
C LYS A 19 15.16 0.65 27.61
N ASN A 20 15.15 1.73 26.84
CA ASN A 20 13.91 2.42 26.46
C ASN A 20 13.29 1.78 25.21
N ILE A 21 12.15 1.10 25.38
CA ILE A 21 11.32 0.61 24.27
C ILE A 21 10.20 1.61 24.05
N ARG A 22 10.36 2.45 23.03
CA ARG A 22 9.33 3.43 22.68
C ARG A 22 8.21 2.82 21.85
N ILE A 23 6.99 3.29 22.05
CA ILE A 23 5.80 2.78 21.37
C ILE A 23 5.88 2.92 19.85
N GLU A 24 6.56 3.95 19.34
CA GLU A 24 6.73 4.19 17.91
C GLU A 24 7.52 3.05 17.25
N TYR A 25 8.49 2.47 17.95
CA TYR A 25 9.24 1.32 17.44
C TYR A 25 8.35 0.08 17.31
N VAL A 26 7.48 -0.15 18.30
CA VAL A 26 6.53 -1.26 18.32
C VAL A 26 5.53 -1.12 17.18
N VAL A 27 4.89 0.05 17.05
CA VAL A 27 3.92 0.34 15.99
C VAL A 27 4.54 0.20 14.61
N ARG A 28 5.75 0.73 14.40
CA ARG A 28 6.45 0.62 13.11
C ARG A 28 6.77 -0.84 12.75
N LYS A 29 7.21 -1.63 13.73
CA LYS A 29 7.48 -3.06 13.53
C LYS A 29 6.20 -3.82 13.20
N ALA A 30 5.13 -3.62 13.98
CA ALA A 30 3.83 -4.27 13.76
C ALA A 30 3.25 -3.95 12.37
N LYS A 31 3.28 -2.69 11.93
CA LYS A 31 2.84 -2.30 10.58
C LYS A 31 3.61 -3.05 9.48
N LYS A 32 4.94 -3.18 9.63
CA LYS A 32 5.79 -3.87 8.66
C LYS A 32 5.49 -5.37 8.62
N GLU A 33 5.30 -6.00 9.77
CA GLU A 33 4.96 -7.43 9.86
C GLU A 33 3.58 -7.71 9.26
N LEU A 34 2.56 -6.91 9.61
CA LEU A 34 1.23 -7.02 9.03
C LEU A 34 1.26 -6.88 7.51
N LEU A 35 1.96 -5.86 7.00
CA LEU A 35 2.11 -5.65 5.56
C LEU A 35 2.77 -6.86 4.88
N ASN A 36 3.83 -7.40 5.47
CA ASN A 36 4.51 -8.58 4.94
C ASN A 36 3.59 -9.82 4.91
N THR A 37 2.73 -9.99 5.93
CA THR A 37 1.73 -11.06 5.96
C THR A 37 0.72 -10.91 4.84
N ILE A 38 0.20 -9.69 4.64
CA ILE A 38 -0.73 -9.37 3.54
C ILE A 38 -0.10 -9.65 2.17
N ILE A 39 1.16 -9.24 1.97
CA ILE A 39 1.90 -9.46 0.71
C ILE A 39 2.11 -10.95 0.43
N LYS A 40 2.34 -11.77 1.46
CA LYS A 40 2.57 -13.21 1.30
C LYS A 40 1.28 -14.00 1.06
N GLY A 41 0.14 -13.47 1.48
CA GLY A 41 -1.16 -14.13 1.38
C GLY A 41 -1.96 -13.82 0.11
N MET A 42 -3.18 -14.37 0.07
CA MET A 42 -4.27 -13.87 -0.75
C MET A 42 -5.16 -12.98 0.11
N VAL A 43 -5.72 -11.92 -0.49
CA VAL A 43 -6.66 -11.03 0.18
C VAL A 43 -8.01 -11.16 -0.50
N GLU A 44 -9.05 -11.35 0.30
CA GLU A 44 -10.42 -11.33 -0.18
C GLU A 44 -10.91 -9.88 -0.28
N ILE A 45 -11.31 -9.44 -1.47
CA ILE A 45 -11.85 -8.11 -1.73
C ILE A 45 -13.10 -8.26 -2.58
N GLY A 46 -14.26 -7.85 -2.05
CA GLY A 46 -15.53 -7.93 -2.77
C GLY A 46 -15.93 -9.36 -3.17
N GLY A 47 -15.57 -10.36 -2.37
CA GLY A 47 -15.81 -11.79 -2.66
C GLY A 47 -14.76 -12.45 -3.56
N TYR A 48 -13.70 -11.73 -3.95
CA TYR A 48 -12.65 -12.25 -4.82
C TYR A 48 -11.33 -12.44 -4.08
N ASN A 49 -10.69 -13.60 -4.27
CA ASN A 49 -9.33 -13.84 -3.81
C ASN A 49 -8.32 -13.23 -4.77
N VAL A 50 -7.60 -12.21 -4.31
CA VAL A 50 -6.60 -11.50 -5.09
C VAL A 50 -5.24 -11.65 -4.44
N LYS A 51 -4.23 -11.96 -5.26
CA LYS A 51 -2.83 -12.01 -4.81
C LYS A 51 -2.19 -10.63 -4.89
N ILE A 52 -1.45 -10.27 -3.85
CA ILE A 52 -0.66 -9.03 -3.78
C ILE A 52 0.82 -9.39 -3.88
N THR A 53 1.61 -8.50 -4.46
CA THR A 53 3.08 -8.58 -4.47
C THR A 53 3.66 -7.20 -4.21
N SER A 54 4.87 -7.13 -3.68
CA SER A 54 5.60 -5.87 -3.53
C SER A 54 6.88 -5.86 -4.36
N HIS A 55 7.38 -4.65 -4.60
CA HIS A 55 8.74 -4.40 -5.07
C HIS A 55 9.38 -3.35 -4.16
N THR A 56 10.62 -3.59 -3.77
CA THR A 56 11.41 -2.65 -2.95
C THR A 56 11.88 -1.49 -3.81
N LEU A 57 11.71 -0.26 -3.31
CA LEU A 57 12.22 0.94 -3.96
C LEU A 57 13.63 1.24 -3.45
N HIS A 58 14.45 1.84 -4.31
CA HIS A 58 15.82 2.26 -3.98
C HIS A 58 15.91 3.11 -2.70
N HIS A 59 14.90 3.95 -2.43
CA HIS A 59 14.88 4.85 -1.27
C HIS A 59 14.12 4.29 -0.04
N GLY A 60 14.06 2.97 0.13
CA GLY A 60 13.54 2.35 1.35
C GLY A 60 12.02 2.22 1.45
N GLY A 61 11.30 2.44 0.35
CA GLY A 61 9.86 2.20 0.24
C GLY A 61 9.50 0.82 -0.34
N GLN A 62 8.21 0.47 -0.30
CA GLN A 62 7.68 -0.67 -1.04
C GLN A 62 6.50 -0.22 -1.91
N ARG A 63 6.46 -0.67 -3.17
CA ARG A 63 5.32 -0.47 -4.05
C ARG A 63 4.54 -1.77 -4.17
N LEU A 64 3.27 -1.70 -3.80
CA LEU A 64 2.35 -2.83 -3.88
C LEU A 64 1.74 -2.91 -5.28
N TRP A 65 1.50 -4.14 -5.71
CA TRP A 65 0.86 -4.48 -6.96
C TRP A 65 -0.12 -5.62 -6.72
N PHE A 66 -1.23 -5.62 -7.44
CA PHE A 66 -2.04 -6.81 -7.60
C PHE A 66 -1.43 -7.72 -8.67
N VAL A 67 -1.62 -9.03 -8.52
CA VAL A 67 -1.34 -10.00 -9.57
C VAL A 67 -2.67 -10.31 -10.27
N CYS A 68 -2.77 -9.96 -11.55
CA CYS A 68 -3.98 -10.22 -12.33
C CYS A 68 -4.28 -11.73 -12.37
N PRO A 69 -5.48 -12.18 -12.01
CA PRO A 69 -5.81 -13.61 -11.98
C PRO A 69 -5.84 -14.26 -13.38
N SER A 70 -6.05 -13.47 -14.43
CA SER A 70 -6.14 -13.99 -15.81
C SER A 70 -4.80 -14.06 -16.54
N CYS A 71 -3.88 -13.13 -16.27
CA CYS A 71 -2.60 -13.03 -17.01
C CYS A 71 -1.34 -12.99 -16.12
N ASN A 72 -1.50 -13.06 -14.80
CA ASN A 72 -0.43 -13.02 -13.80
C ASN A 72 0.48 -11.77 -13.86
N GLN A 73 0.10 -10.75 -14.62
CA GLN A 73 0.83 -9.48 -14.67
C GLN A 73 0.63 -8.66 -13.39
N LYS A 74 1.66 -7.92 -13.01
CA LYS A 74 1.63 -6.99 -11.87
C LYS A 74 0.94 -5.70 -12.30
N VAL A 75 -0.19 -5.38 -11.68
CA VAL A 75 -1.04 -4.23 -12.05
C VAL A 75 -1.42 -3.41 -10.83
N GLY A 76 -1.58 -2.11 -11.01
CA GLY A 76 -1.96 -1.21 -9.91
C GLY A 76 -3.45 -1.28 -9.56
N ILE A 77 -4.29 -1.76 -10.48
CA ILE A 77 -5.73 -1.82 -10.35
C ILE A 77 -6.23 -3.13 -11.00
N ILE A 78 -7.14 -3.82 -10.31
CA ILE A 78 -7.98 -4.88 -10.86
C ILE A 78 -9.40 -4.33 -11.00
N TYR A 79 -10.08 -4.74 -12.06
CA TYR A 79 -11.44 -4.34 -12.37
C TYR A 79 -12.35 -5.56 -12.31
N GLU A 80 -13.61 -5.31 -11.98
CA GLU A 80 -14.71 -6.26 -12.14
C GLU A 80 -15.46 -5.94 -13.43
N HIS A 81 -15.83 -6.96 -14.20
CA HIS A 81 -16.52 -6.77 -15.48
C HIS A 81 -18.00 -6.42 -15.25
N PRO A 82 -18.53 -5.34 -15.85
CA PRO A 82 -19.86 -4.81 -15.51
C PRO A 82 -21.03 -5.74 -15.87
N ILE A 83 -20.85 -6.59 -16.90
CA ILE A 83 -21.90 -7.48 -17.42
C ILE A 83 -21.68 -8.94 -17.00
N LYS A 84 -20.43 -9.33 -16.72
CA LYS A 84 -20.07 -10.74 -16.49
C LYS A 84 -19.82 -10.89 -15.00
N ASN A 85 -20.81 -11.43 -14.29
CA ASN A 85 -20.68 -11.70 -12.86
C ASN A 85 -19.44 -12.56 -12.59
N ASN A 86 -18.78 -12.30 -11.47
CA ASN A 86 -17.62 -13.05 -11.00
C ASN A 86 -16.39 -12.98 -11.91
N LEU A 87 -16.34 -12.04 -12.87
CA LEU A 87 -15.19 -11.86 -13.74
C LEU A 87 -14.37 -10.63 -13.31
N ILE A 88 -13.22 -10.89 -12.70
CA ILE A 88 -12.22 -9.87 -12.38
C ILE A 88 -10.95 -10.03 -13.20
N GLY A 89 -10.28 -8.92 -13.49
CA GLY A 89 -9.05 -8.93 -14.26
C GLY A 89 -8.43 -7.55 -14.43
N CYS A 90 -7.27 -7.50 -15.08
CA CYS A 90 -6.67 -6.24 -15.44
C CYS A 90 -7.38 -5.61 -16.65
N ARG A 91 -7.09 -4.33 -16.90
CA ARG A 91 -7.62 -3.57 -18.05
C ARG A 91 -7.49 -4.32 -19.38
N ILE A 92 -6.35 -4.97 -19.60
CA ILE A 92 -6.06 -5.68 -20.85
C ILE A 92 -6.90 -6.96 -20.96
N CYS A 93 -6.95 -7.77 -19.89
CA CYS A 93 -7.71 -9.02 -19.88
C CYS A 93 -9.21 -8.80 -20.03
N LEU A 94 -9.73 -7.71 -19.48
CA LEU A 94 -11.13 -7.34 -19.61
C LEU A 94 -11.43 -6.46 -20.84
N ASN A 95 -10.42 -6.24 -21.71
CA ASN A 95 -10.53 -5.42 -22.92
C ASN A 95 -11.18 -4.04 -22.67
N LEU A 96 -10.78 -3.39 -21.57
CA LEU A 96 -11.31 -2.08 -21.18
C LEU A 96 -10.52 -0.96 -21.87
N ASP A 97 -11.24 0.05 -22.35
CA ASP A 97 -10.64 1.28 -22.87
C ASP A 97 -10.95 2.48 -21.97
N TYR A 98 -10.13 3.52 -22.08
CA TYR A 98 -10.41 4.78 -21.41
C TYR A 98 -11.45 5.57 -22.19
N ARG A 99 -12.39 6.20 -21.48
CA ARG A 99 -13.41 7.07 -22.09
C ARG A 99 -12.80 8.11 -23.03
N CYS A 100 -11.68 8.71 -22.62
CA CYS A 100 -10.94 9.67 -23.43
C CYS A 100 -9.51 9.16 -23.59
N ARG A 101 -9.12 8.83 -24.83
CA ARG A 101 -7.73 8.58 -25.20
C ARG A 101 -7.36 9.61 -26.25
N ALA A 102 -6.59 10.62 -25.86
CA ALA A 102 -5.98 11.53 -26.82
C ALA A 102 -5.07 10.71 -27.74
N LYS A 103 -5.42 10.62 -29.03
CA LYS A 103 -4.58 9.94 -30.01
C LYS A 103 -3.39 10.84 -30.28
N LYS A 104 -2.20 10.36 -29.90
CA LYS A 104 -0.93 11.07 -30.13
C LYS A 104 -0.82 11.44 -31.62
N GLY A 105 -0.72 12.74 -31.92
CA GLY A 105 -0.57 13.25 -33.30
C GLY A 105 -1.85 13.75 -33.97
N MET A 106 -3.00 13.75 -33.30
CA MET A 106 -4.18 14.45 -33.81
C MET A 106 -4.13 15.93 -33.41
N ILE A 107 -4.13 16.82 -34.41
CA ILE A 107 -4.52 18.22 -34.21
C ILE A 107 -6.02 18.19 -33.90
N GLU A 108 -6.40 18.58 -32.69
CA GLU A 108 -7.81 18.84 -32.36
C GLU A 108 -8.22 20.08 -33.15
N ASN A 109 -8.67 19.87 -34.40
CA ASN A 109 -9.14 20.96 -35.23
C ASN A 109 -10.34 21.61 -34.55
N GLN A 110 -10.16 22.89 -34.25
CA GLN A 110 -11.15 23.83 -33.78
C GLN A 110 -12.34 23.85 -34.75
N TYR A 111 -13.42 23.15 -34.41
CA TYR A 111 -14.74 23.43 -34.96
C TYR A 111 -15.61 24.03 -33.86
N ASN A 112 -15.25 25.25 -33.46
CA ASN A 112 -16.23 26.23 -33.03
C ASN A 112 -16.27 27.30 -34.13
N ASN A 113 -17.05 27.06 -35.17
CA ASN A 113 -17.58 28.13 -35.99
C ASN A 113 -18.99 27.79 -36.46
N GLN A 114 -19.93 28.54 -35.88
CA GLN A 114 -21.10 29.11 -36.53
C GLN A 114 -22.22 28.14 -36.93
N LYS A 115 -23.25 28.05 -36.09
CA LYS A 115 -24.55 28.65 -36.35
C LYS A 115 -25.32 28.88 -35.05
#